data_AF-A0A925WJN1-F1
#
_entry.id   AF-A0A925WJN1-F1
#
_cell.length_a   1.000
_cell.length_b   1.000
_cell.length_c   1.000
_cell.angle_alpha   90.00
_cell.angle_beta   90.00
_cell.angle_gamma   90.00
#
_symmetry.space_group_name_H-M   'P 1'
#
loop_
_entity.id
_entity.type
_entity.pdbx_description
1 polymer ?
#
loop_
_entity_poly.entity_id
_entity_poly.type
_entity_poly.pdbx_seq_one_letter_code
_entity_poly.pdbx_strand_id
1 'polypeptide(L)'
;AVSLLLIVWLRIRLRRTPDFRAAWQPPYATVAPLDPYGTAGIRQAWQTTAQNNLMSAAPTPGALQALKLLLGSDGRYLSGWHITALRVIQYDQYGRVTRSETLATQRMVRHFDRLAQRSGRYPREKLMRQVQRPARQLAKQFRGKVTARSAMLPIALDVRFKGVHGEVNIVFELYRCDQPNWVLIDRWQPEMMVSGRTLLENYTFSLYGQLGGETLRDFRRRLPDDIARLLVELIGAQPPPPLIAQPAPSTRTGEVSIKP
;
A
#
# COMPACT_ATOMS: atom_id res chain seq x y z
N ALA A 1 25.21 13.49 35.63
CA ALA A 1 23.74 13.47 35.37
C ALA A 1 23.31 14.41 34.24
N VAL A 2 23.74 15.69 34.25
CA VAL A 2 23.35 16.71 33.25
C VAL A 2 23.70 16.33 31.80
N SER A 3 24.89 15.77 31.55
CA SER A 3 25.33 15.36 30.21
C SER A 3 24.49 14.21 29.63
N LEU A 4 24.01 13.29 30.47
CA LEU A 4 23.15 12.17 30.07
C LEU A 4 21.75 12.66 29.67
N LEU A 5 21.19 13.61 30.42
CA LEU A 5 19.94 14.28 30.08
C LEU A 5 20.06 15.08 28.78
N LEU A 6 21.17 15.78 28.55
CA LEU A 6 21.43 16.52 27.32
C LEU A 6 21.52 15.59 26.10
N ILE A 7 22.22 14.46 26.20
CA ILE A 7 22.33 13.47 25.12
C ILE A 7 20.98 12.83 24.82
N VAL A 8 20.18 12.51 25.85
CA VAL A 8 18.82 11.98 25.68
C VAL A 8 17.91 13.02 25.04
N TRP A 9 17.99 14.28 25.47
CA TRP A 9 17.23 15.39 24.91
C TRP A 9 17.61 15.66 23.44
N LEU A 10 18.90 15.65 23.12
CA LEU A 10 19.42 15.82 21.77
C LEU A 10 18.98 14.66 20.87
N ARG A 11 19.07 13.40 21.35
CA ARG A 11 18.56 12.23 20.64
C ARG A 11 17.04 12.26 20.43
N ILE A 12 16.28 12.91 21.32
CA ILE A 12 14.83 13.07 21.17
C ILE A 12 14.50 14.16 20.14
N ARG A 13 15.24 15.27 20.11
CA ARG A 13 15.07 16.34 19.11
C ARG A 13 15.61 15.98 17.73
N LEU A 14 16.67 15.19 17.65
CA LEU A 14 17.24 14.69 16.39
C LEU A 14 16.43 13.53 15.78
N ARG A 15 15.25 13.20 16.32
CA ARG A 15 14.32 12.27 15.69
C ARG A 15 13.80 12.93 14.41
N ARG A 16 14.51 12.68 13.32
CA ARG A 16 14.17 13.09 11.96
C ARG A 16 12.68 12.83 11.72
N THR A 17 11.97 13.86 11.28
CA THR A 17 10.60 13.72 10.80
C THR A 17 10.54 12.68 9.68
N PRO A 18 9.43 11.94 9.52
CA PRO A 18 9.26 11.06 8.37
C PRO A 18 9.47 11.86 7.09
N ASP A 19 10.55 11.59 6.37
CA ASP A 19 10.94 12.43 5.25
C ASP A 19 10.25 11.96 3.97
N PHE A 20 9.22 12.70 3.54
CA PHE A 20 8.58 12.51 2.25
C PHE A 20 9.31 13.23 1.09
N ARG A 21 10.32 14.06 1.39
CA ARG A 21 11.03 14.91 0.44
C ARG A 21 12.23 14.23 -0.22
N ALA A 22 12.89 13.31 0.49
CA ALA A 22 13.93 12.48 -0.10
C ALA A 22 13.40 11.69 -1.30
N ALA A 23 14.22 11.54 -2.34
CA ALA A 23 13.93 10.72 -3.50
C ALA A 23 13.61 9.29 -3.02
N TRP A 24 12.33 8.94 -3.06
CA TRP A 24 11.82 7.65 -2.64
C TRP A 24 11.34 6.92 -3.86
N GLN A 25 12.23 6.13 -4.43
CA GLN A 25 11.96 5.35 -5.62
C GLN A 25 12.02 3.87 -5.24
N PRO A 26 11.05 3.07 -5.72
CA PRO A 26 11.15 1.63 -5.58
C PRO A 26 12.39 1.11 -6.33
N PRO A 27 12.95 -0.05 -5.92
CA PRO A 27 14.17 -0.61 -6.51
C PRO A 27 14.02 -1.04 -7.98
N TYR A 28 12.78 -1.02 -8.48
CA TYR A 28 12.41 -1.32 -9.86
C TYR A 28 11.91 -0.08 -10.63
N ALA A 29 12.14 1.14 -10.13
CA ALA A 29 11.72 2.37 -10.81
C ALA A 29 12.52 2.65 -12.09
N THR A 30 13.79 2.25 -12.09
CA THR A 30 14.73 2.43 -13.19
C THR A 30 15.01 1.08 -13.81
N VAL A 31 14.20 0.68 -14.76
CA VAL A 31 14.41 -0.54 -15.57
C VAL A 31 14.74 -0.10 -16.98
N ALA A 32 15.64 -0.84 -17.63
CA ALA A 32 15.92 -0.63 -19.04
C ALA A 32 14.62 -0.80 -19.86
N PRO A 33 14.50 -0.14 -21.02
CA PRO A 33 13.37 -0.36 -21.91
C PRO A 33 13.23 -1.86 -22.23
N LEU A 34 12.08 -2.44 -21.89
CA LEU A 34 11.71 -3.82 -22.22
C LEU A 34 10.77 -3.83 -23.43
N ASP A 35 10.75 -4.95 -24.16
CA ASP A 35 9.73 -5.17 -25.19
C ASP A 35 8.34 -5.20 -24.53
N PRO A 36 7.42 -4.26 -24.88
CA PRO A 36 6.10 -4.17 -24.26
C PRO A 36 5.21 -5.39 -24.53
N TYR A 37 5.49 -6.17 -25.57
CA TYR A 37 4.73 -7.39 -25.89
C TYR A 37 5.33 -8.65 -25.25
N GLY A 38 6.56 -8.56 -24.75
CA GLY A 38 7.18 -9.62 -23.97
C GLY A 38 6.57 -9.73 -22.57
N THR A 39 6.61 -10.92 -21.99
CA THR A 39 6.12 -11.20 -20.63
C THR A 39 6.67 -10.21 -19.59
N ALA A 40 7.95 -9.85 -19.70
CA ALA A 40 8.59 -8.91 -18.79
C ALA A 40 8.06 -7.48 -18.96
N GLY A 41 7.83 -7.01 -20.19
CA GLY A 41 7.25 -5.69 -20.46
C GLY A 41 5.79 -5.59 -20.01
N ILE A 42 4.98 -6.63 -20.23
CA ILE A 42 3.60 -6.70 -19.73
C ILE A 42 3.59 -6.64 -18.20
N ARG A 43 4.44 -7.44 -17.53
CA ARG A 43 4.58 -7.40 -16.07
C ARG A 43 5.02 -6.02 -15.57
N GLN A 44 5.98 -5.38 -16.24
CA GLN A 44 6.43 -4.03 -15.90
C GLN A 44 5.28 -3.01 -16.01
N ALA A 45 4.46 -3.09 -17.07
CA ALA A 45 3.28 -2.24 -17.21
C ALA A 45 2.32 -2.40 -16.00
N TRP A 46 2.03 -3.64 -15.59
CA TRP A 46 1.19 -3.92 -14.43
C TRP A 46 1.79 -3.44 -13.11
N GLN A 47 3.11 -3.51 -12.92
CA GLN A 47 3.78 -3.03 -11.70
C GLN A 47 3.47 -1.55 -11.39
N THR A 48 3.35 -0.71 -12.42
CA THR A 48 3.02 0.72 -12.25
C THR A 48 1.59 0.94 -11.75
N THR A 49 0.68 0.01 -12.03
CA THR A 49 -0.73 0.06 -11.62
C THR A 49 -0.98 -0.54 -10.23
N ALA A 50 -0.09 -1.42 -9.77
CA ALA A 50 -0.20 -2.10 -8.48
C ALA A 50 0.20 -1.17 -7.31
N GLN A 51 -0.78 -0.38 -6.84
CA GLN A 51 -0.55 0.66 -5.84
C GLN A 51 -0.47 0.15 -4.40
N ASN A 52 -1.14 -0.95 -4.06
CA ASN A 52 -1.21 -1.49 -2.71
C ASN A 52 -1.61 -2.99 -2.72
N ASN A 53 -1.86 -3.55 -1.53
CA ASN A 53 -2.20 -4.97 -1.34
C ASN A 53 -3.71 -5.27 -1.25
N LEU A 54 -4.58 -4.29 -1.46
CA LEU A 54 -6.03 -4.44 -1.30
C LEU A 54 -6.73 -4.55 -2.65
N MET A 55 -7.67 -5.48 -2.69
CA MET A 55 -8.58 -5.65 -3.82
C MET A 55 -9.79 -4.72 -3.64
N SER A 56 -9.63 -3.48 -4.09
CA SER A 56 -10.62 -2.41 -3.90
C SER A 56 -11.76 -2.38 -4.91
N ALA A 57 -11.60 -3.04 -6.07
CA ALA A 57 -12.62 -3.01 -7.12
C ALA A 57 -13.72 -4.03 -6.83
N ALA A 58 -14.98 -3.67 -7.13
CA ALA A 58 -16.06 -4.64 -7.16
C ALA A 58 -15.75 -5.70 -8.25
N PRO A 59 -16.04 -6.99 -7.99
CA PRO A 59 -15.83 -8.04 -8.97
C PRO A 59 -16.76 -7.83 -10.17
N THR A 60 -16.21 -7.35 -11.28
CA THR A 60 -16.89 -7.26 -12.57
C THR A 60 -16.28 -8.30 -13.50
N PRO A 61 -17.08 -9.08 -14.28
CA PRO A 61 -16.56 -10.17 -15.09
C PRO A 61 -15.45 -9.69 -16.04
N GLY A 62 -14.32 -10.39 -16.05
CA GLY A 62 -13.16 -10.03 -16.87
C GLY A 62 -12.34 -8.84 -16.34
N ALA A 63 -12.75 -8.19 -15.24
CA ALA A 63 -11.93 -7.15 -14.61
C ALA A 63 -10.58 -7.71 -14.17
N LEU A 64 -9.54 -6.92 -14.36
CA LEU A 64 -8.17 -7.23 -13.95
C LEU A 64 -7.76 -6.31 -12.81
N GLN A 65 -7.06 -6.88 -11.82
CA GLN A 65 -6.51 -6.10 -10.71
C GLN A 65 -5.12 -6.60 -10.33
N ALA A 66 -4.14 -5.71 -10.40
CA ALA A 66 -2.79 -5.97 -9.94
C ALA A 66 -2.64 -5.55 -8.47
N LEU A 67 -2.09 -6.43 -7.65
CA LEU A 67 -1.77 -6.20 -6.25
C LEU A 67 -0.26 -6.22 -6.06
N LYS A 68 0.21 -5.43 -5.09
CA LYS A 68 1.60 -5.40 -4.66
C LYS A 68 1.68 -5.89 -3.22
N LEU A 69 2.43 -6.95 -2.97
CA LEU A 69 2.62 -7.57 -1.67
C LEU A 69 4.05 -7.34 -1.16
N LEU A 70 4.15 -6.91 0.09
CA LEU A 70 5.41 -6.76 0.81
C LEU A 70 5.56 -7.93 1.76
N LEU A 71 6.37 -8.91 1.39
CA LEU A 71 6.56 -10.16 2.14
C LEU A 71 7.96 -10.19 2.76
N GLY A 72 8.14 -10.92 3.86
CA GLY A 72 9.47 -11.29 4.34
C GLY A 72 10.08 -12.43 3.54
N SER A 73 11.32 -12.78 3.87
CA SER A 73 11.96 -14.02 3.40
C SER A 73 11.25 -15.29 3.88
N ASP A 74 10.49 -15.18 4.98
CA ASP A 74 9.60 -16.21 5.52
C ASP A 74 8.24 -16.31 4.78
N GLY A 75 8.04 -15.50 3.74
CA GLY A 75 6.78 -15.43 2.98
C GLY A 75 5.63 -14.75 3.74
N ARG A 76 5.84 -14.29 4.97
CA ARG A 76 4.80 -13.65 5.77
C ARG A 76 4.68 -12.18 5.41
N TYR A 77 3.44 -11.71 5.32
CA TYR A 77 3.14 -10.33 4.99
C TYR A 77 3.68 -9.35 6.04
N LEU A 78 4.37 -8.31 5.56
CA LEU A 78 5.09 -7.28 6.31
C LEU A 78 6.19 -7.77 7.26
N SER A 79 6.55 -9.06 7.23
CA SER A 79 7.71 -9.55 7.98
C SER A 79 8.99 -8.90 7.44
N GLY A 80 9.81 -8.32 8.31
CA GLY A 80 11.01 -7.55 7.95
C GLY A 80 10.75 -6.16 7.34
N TRP A 81 9.50 -5.80 7.01
CA TRP A 81 9.14 -4.50 6.45
C TRP A 81 8.70 -3.53 7.54
N HIS A 82 9.36 -2.37 7.61
CA HIS A 82 9.05 -1.32 8.59
C HIS A 82 8.30 -0.15 7.99
N ILE A 83 7.23 0.29 8.65
CA ILE A 83 6.52 1.53 8.29
C ILE A 83 7.38 2.71 8.75
N THR A 84 7.87 3.50 7.81
CA THR A 84 8.78 4.62 8.08
C THR A 84 8.11 5.98 7.98
N ALA A 85 7.04 6.08 7.18
CA ALA A 85 6.30 7.31 7.01
C ALA A 85 4.85 7.03 6.60
N LEU A 86 3.96 7.96 6.95
CA LEU A 86 2.55 7.88 6.59
C LEU A 86 1.99 9.28 6.40
N ARG A 87 1.14 9.48 5.38
CA ARG A 87 0.47 10.77 5.14
C ARG A 87 -0.90 10.61 4.51
N VAL A 88 -1.73 11.64 4.69
CA VAL A 88 -3.02 11.80 3.99
C VAL A 88 -2.96 13.05 3.13
N ILE A 89 -3.40 12.98 1.89
CA ILE A 89 -3.33 14.08 0.93
C ILE A 89 -4.53 14.06 -0.02
N GLN A 90 -4.97 15.23 -0.51
CA GLN A 90 -5.96 15.34 -1.60
C GLN A 90 -5.28 15.36 -2.96
N TYR A 91 -5.95 14.77 -3.94
CA TYR A 91 -5.59 14.84 -5.34
C TYR A 91 -6.65 15.61 -6.12
N ASP A 92 -6.22 16.44 -7.05
CA ASP A 92 -7.06 17.03 -8.08
C ASP A 92 -6.69 16.46 -9.46
N GLN A 93 -7.28 17.01 -10.52
CA GLN A 93 -7.02 16.59 -11.90
C GLN A 93 -5.55 16.79 -12.35
N TYR A 94 -4.79 17.64 -11.66
CA TYR A 94 -3.39 17.94 -11.96
C TYR A 94 -2.42 17.18 -11.04
N GLY A 95 -2.94 16.46 -10.04
CA GLY A 95 -2.16 15.64 -9.13
C GLY A 95 -2.29 16.10 -7.68
N ARG A 96 -1.17 16.10 -6.95
CA ARG A 96 -1.16 16.32 -5.50
C ARG A 96 -1.44 17.78 -5.15
N VAL A 97 -2.44 18.03 -4.32
CA VAL A 97 -2.67 19.35 -3.74
C VAL A 97 -1.76 19.53 -2.53
N THR A 98 -0.56 20.09 -2.73
CA THR A 98 0.50 20.21 -1.69
C THR A 98 -0.01 20.80 -0.37
N ARG A 99 -0.94 21.77 -0.42
CA ARG A 99 -1.49 22.41 0.78
C ARG A 99 -2.38 21.50 1.64
N SER A 100 -2.85 20.37 1.10
CA SER A 100 -3.72 19.42 1.78
C SER A 100 -2.97 18.27 2.48
N GLU A 101 -1.66 18.17 2.30
CA GLU A 101 -0.87 17.08 2.85
C GLU A 101 -0.80 17.12 4.38
N THR A 102 -1.11 16.01 5.03
CA THR A 102 -0.99 15.84 6.48
C THR A 102 -0.11 14.64 6.78
N LEU A 103 1.05 14.89 7.37
CA LEU A 103 2.00 13.86 7.78
C LEU A 103 1.61 13.28 9.15
N ALA A 104 1.71 11.97 9.29
CA ALA A 104 1.61 11.32 10.59
C ALA A 104 2.81 11.67 11.47
N THR A 105 2.56 11.82 12.76
CA THR A 105 3.64 12.06 13.72
C THR A 105 4.54 10.82 13.86
N GLN A 106 5.80 11.01 14.26
CA GLN A 106 6.72 9.88 14.51
C GLN A 106 6.21 8.90 15.59
N ARG A 107 5.33 9.36 16.48
CA ARG A 107 4.67 8.49 17.48
C ARG A 107 3.62 7.59 16.83
N MET A 108 2.84 8.13 15.88
CA MET A 108 1.85 7.36 15.11
C MET A 108 2.56 6.34 14.20
N VAL A 109 3.58 6.76 13.47
CA VAL A 109 4.36 5.86 12.59
C VAL A 109 4.91 4.67 13.39
N ARG A 110 5.61 4.93 14.51
CA ARG A 110 6.10 3.86 15.41
C ARG A 110 4.99 3.03 16.05
N HIS A 111 3.78 3.57 16.17
CA HIS A 111 2.64 2.80 16.66
C HIS A 111 2.13 1.84 15.58
N PHE A 112 1.92 2.31 14.36
CA PHE A 112 1.49 1.47 13.25
C PHE A 112 2.54 0.43 12.87
N ASP A 113 3.83 0.78 12.86
CA ASP A 113 4.91 -0.16 12.63
C ASP A 113 4.87 -1.31 13.64
N ARG A 114 4.76 -1.01 14.94
CA ARG A 114 4.64 -2.05 15.99
C ARG A 114 3.39 -2.90 15.85
N LEU A 115 2.28 -2.35 15.33
CA LEU A 115 1.08 -3.12 15.05
C LEU A 115 1.28 -4.03 13.84
N ALA A 116 1.92 -3.55 12.76
CA ALA A 116 2.28 -4.34 11.58
C ALA A 116 3.19 -5.52 11.96
N GLN A 117 4.23 -5.29 12.75
CA GLN A 117 5.13 -6.34 13.25
C GLN A 117 4.44 -7.37 14.19
N ARG A 118 3.20 -7.10 14.60
CA ARG A 118 2.42 -7.94 15.52
C ARG A 118 1.04 -8.29 14.95
N SER A 119 0.82 -8.09 13.66
CA SER A 119 -0.51 -8.19 13.03
C SER A 119 -1.17 -9.54 13.29
N GLY A 120 -0.42 -10.64 13.11
CA GLY A 120 -0.89 -12.00 13.37
C GLY A 120 -1.22 -12.34 14.83
N ARG A 121 -1.00 -11.42 15.78
CA ARG A 121 -1.34 -11.61 17.20
C ARG A 121 -2.64 -10.93 17.62
N TYR A 122 -3.22 -10.07 16.78
CA TYR A 122 -4.39 -9.29 17.14
C TYR A 122 -5.59 -9.70 16.28
N PRO A 123 -6.74 -10.04 16.90
CA PRO A 123 -7.98 -10.13 16.15
C PRO A 123 -8.37 -8.75 15.61
N ARG A 124 -9.12 -8.74 14.51
CA ARG A 124 -9.45 -7.54 13.73
C ARG A 124 -10.10 -6.45 14.58
N GLU A 125 -10.99 -6.81 15.52
CA GLU A 125 -11.68 -5.87 16.41
C GLU A 125 -10.71 -5.20 17.39
N LYS A 126 -9.70 -5.93 17.86
CA LYS A 126 -8.64 -5.38 18.73
C LYS A 126 -7.74 -4.45 17.92
N LEU A 127 -7.40 -4.82 16.69
CA LEU A 127 -6.63 -3.97 15.79
C LEU A 127 -7.36 -2.66 15.48
N MET A 128 -8.66 -2.73 15.17
CA MET A 128 -9.52 -1.56 14.94
C MET A 128 -9.48 -0.59 16.13
N ARG A 129 -9.67 -1.09 17.36
CA ARG A 129 -9.57 -0.26 18.58
C ARG A 129 -8.21 0.42 18.73
N GLN A 130 -7.12 -0.27 18.40
CA GLN A 130 -5.76 0.27 18.50
C GLN A 130 -5.45 1.34 17.43
N VAL A 131 -6.10 1.26 16.28
CA VAL A 131 -5.92 2.16 15.15
C VAL A 131 -6.84 3.39 15.24
N GLN A 132 -8.03 3.25 15.84
CA GLN A 132 -9.07 4.29 15.87
C GLN A 132 -8.57 5.65 16.36
N ARG A 133 -7.83 5.68 17.48
CA ARG A 133 -7.37 6.95 18.07
C ARG A 133 -6.34 7.66 17.18
N PRO A 134 -5.25 7.00 16.72
CA PRO A 134 -4.37 7.58 15.71
C PRO A 134 -5.08 8.05 14.43
N ALA A 135 -6.02 7.26 13.91
CA ALA A 135 -6.79 7.62 12.71
C ALA A 135 -7.62 8.89 12.91
N ARG A 136 -8.32 9.02 14.05
CA ARG A 136 -9.06 10.24 14.42
C ARG A 136 -8.16 11.48 14.51
N GLN A 137 -6.95 11.32 15.05
CA GLN A 137 -5.98 12.43 15.14
C GLN A 137 -5.50 12.86 13.75
N LEU A 138 -5.16 11.89 12.89
CA LEU A 138 -4.75 12.16 11.51
C LEU A 138 -5.86 12.83 10.71
N ALA A 139 -7.09 12.30 10.80
CA ALA A 139 -8.27 12.89 10.19
C ALA A 139 -8.55 14.30 10.73
N LYS A 140 -8.37 14.56 12.04
CA LYS A 140 -8.58 15.88 12.63
C LYS A 140 -7.61 16.91 12.04
N GLN A 141 -6.34 16.55 11.91
CA GLN A 141 -5.31 17.42 11.30
C GLN A 141 -5.61 17.68 9.82
N PHE A 142 -5.97 16.63 9.08
CA PHE A 142 -6.31 16.74 7.66
C PHE A 142 -7.55 17.58 7.40
N ARG A 143 -8.62 17.39 8.19
CA ARG A 143 -9.88 18.16 8.05
C ARG A 143 -9.70 19.67 8.20
N GLY A 144 -8.69 20.12 8.94
CA GLY A 144 -8.34 21.54 9.04
C GLY A 144 -7.84 22.15 7.73
N LYS A 145 -7.43 21.31 6.77
CA LYS A 145 -6.93 21.70 5.44
C LYS A 145 -7.96 21.51 4.32
N VAL A 146 -9.11 20.88 4.64
CA VAL A 146 -10.17 20.59 3.68
C VAL A 146 -11.25 21.68 3.75
N THR A 147 -11.48 22.33 2.62
CA THR A 147 -12.54 23.34 2.43
C THR A 147 -13.78 22.70 1.84
N ALA A 148 -14.92 23.39 1.86
CA ALA A 148 -16.14 22.89 1.20
C ALA A 148 -15.93 22.61 -0.30
N ARG A 149 -15.16 23.47 -0.99
CA ARG A 149 -14.83 23.30 -2.41
C ARG A 149 -13.92 22.11 -2.67
N SER A 150 -12.97 21.84 -1.76
CA SER A 150 -12.02 20.74 -1.93
C SER A 150 -12.52 19.42 -1.33
N ALA A 151 -13.59 19.41 -0.55
CA ALA A 151 -14.05 18.22 0.17
C ALA A 151 -14.41 17.05 -0.75
N MET A 152 -14.92 17.32 -1.95
CA MET A 152 -15.25 16.30 -2.97
C MET A 152 -14.03 15.63 -3.59
N LEU A 153 -12.84 16.21 -3.44
CA LEU A 153 -11.63 15.70 -4.09
C LEU A 153 -11.22 14.33 -3.54
N PRO A 154 -10.72 13.42 -4.39
CA PRO A 154 -10.13 12.17 -3.95
C PRO A 154 -9.04 12.38 -2.90
N ILE A 155 -8.95 11.45 -1.97
CA ILE A 155 -7.98 11.46 -0.90
C ILE A 155 -7.10 10.22 -1.09
N ALA A 156 -5.79 10.33 -0.86
CA ALA A 156 -4.97 9.14 -0.68
C ALA A 156 -4.31 9.09 0.69
N LEU A 157 -4.11 7.87 1.15
CA LEU A 157 -3.30 7.49 2.30
C LEU A 157 -2.03 6.82 1.75
N ASP A 158 -0.92 7.56 1.78
CA ASP A 158 0.38 7.04 1.34
C ASP A 158 1.15 6.49 2.55
N VAL A 159 1.72 5.30 2.41
CA VAL A 159 2.51 4.63 3.44
C VAL A 159 3.85 4.20 2.86
N ARG A 160 4.94 4.59 3.52
CA ARG A 160 6.30 4.26 3.11
C ARG A 160 6.85 3.09 3.92
N PHE A 161 7.46 2.13 3.24
CA PHE A 161 8.02 0.92 3.81
C PHE A 161 9.51 0.80 3.55
N LYS A 162 10.25 0.36 4.56
CA LYS A 162 11.68 0.07 4.46
C LYS A 162 11.94 -1.37 4.88
N GLY A 163 12.66 -2.13 4.08
CA GLY A 163 13.13 -3.46 4.43
C GLY A 163 14.61 -3.64 4.10
N VAL A 164 15.22 -4.71 4.61
CA VAL A 164 16.61 -5.07 4.32
C VAL A 164 16.62 -6.03 3.13
N HIS A 165 17.45 -5.72 2.11
CA HIS A 165 17.55 -6.58 0.93
C HIS A 165 18.03 -7.98 1.34
N GLY A 166 17.41 -9.03 0.80
CA GLY A 166 17.62 -10.43 1.19
C GLY A 166 16.77 -10.90 2.36
N GLU A 167 16.27 -9.99 3.21
CA GLU A 167 15.33 -10.32 4.29
C GLU A 167 13.87 -10.09 3.89
N VAL A 168 13.65 -9.32 2.82
CA VAL A 168 12.31 -8.97 2.34
C VAL A 168 12.18 -9.14 0.83
N ASN A 169 10.94 -9.36 0.39
CA ASN A 169 10.54 -9.56 -0.99
C ASN A 169 9.40 -8.61 -1.37
N ILE A 170 9.40 -8.14 -2.62
CA ILE A 170 8.28 -7.45 -3.24
C ILE A 170 7.69 -8.40 -4.28
N VAL A 171 6.43 -8.77 -4.10
CA VAL A 171 5.73 -9.69 -5.00
C VAL A 171 4.54 -8.96 -5.61
N PHE A 172 4.35 -9.14 -6.91
CA PHE A 172 3.15 -8.68 -7.60
C PHE A 172 2.27 -9.88 -7.94
N GLU A 173 0.98 -9.66 -7.87
CA GLU A 173 -0.04 -10.63 -8.22
C GLU A 173 -1.05 -9.96 -9.14
N LEU A 174 -1.45 -10.67 -10.20
CA LEU A 174 -2.48 -10.21 -11.12
C LEU A 174 -3.69 -11.12 -10.97
N TYR A 175 -4.84 -10.53 -10.69
CA TYR A 175 -6.11 -11.23 -10.55
C TYR A 175 -7.03 -10.91 -11.72
N ARG A 176 -7.83 -11.91 -12.12
CA ARG A 176 -8.97 -11.75 -13.03
C ARG A 176 -10.25 -12.14 -12.29
N CYS A 177 -11.28 -11.33 -12.41
CA CYS A 177 -12.59 -11.67 -11.88
C CYS A 177 -13.30 -12.65 -12.82
N ASP A 178 -13.59 -13.85 -12.33
CA ASP A 178 -14.39 -14.90 -12.96
C ASP A 178 -15.59 -15.20 -12.04
N GLN A 179 -16.77 -14.70 -12.43
CA GLN A 179 -17.91 -14.45 -11.55
C GLN A 179 -18.17 -15.50 -10.45
N PRO A 180 -18.31 -15.11 -9.16
CA PRO A 180 -18.02 -13.82 -8.52
C PRO A 180 -16.59 -13.75 -7.93
N ASN A 181 -15.71 -14.66 -8.33
CA ASN A 181 -14.45 -14.91 -7.64
C ASN A 181 -13.28 -14.22 -8.34
N TRP A 182 -12.36 -13.72 -7.55
CA TRP A 182 -11.07 -13.28 -8.07
C TRP A 182 -10.13 -14.47 -8.16
N VAL A 183 -9.61 -14.71 -9.35
CA VAL A 183 -8.70 -15.81 -9.66
C VAL A 183 -7.32 -15.23 -9.95
N LEU A 184 -6.30 -15.73 -9.26
CA LEU A 184 -4.91 -15.37 -9.52
C LEU A 184 -4.50 -15.91 -10.90
N ILE A 185 -4.05 -15.03 -11.80
CA ILE A 185 -3.64 -15.38 -13.17
C ILE A 185 -2.13 -15.28 -13.39
N ASP A 186 -1.43 -14.41 -12.67
CA ASP A 186 0.03 -14.32 -12.71
C ASP A 186 0.58 -13.86 -11.36
N ARG A 187 1.82 -14.26 -11.07
CA ARG A 187 2.55 -13.86 -9.87
C ARG A 187 4.03 -13.76 -10.21
N TRP A 188 4.63 -12.61 -9.91
CA TRP A 188 6.05 -12.39 -10.22
C TRP A 188 6.72 -11.51 -9.16
N GLN A 189 8.06 -11.55 -9.14
CA GLN A 189 8.89 -10.57 -8.46
C GLN A 189 9.49 -9.64 -9.51
N PRO A 190 9.62 -8.34 -9.24
CA PRO A 190 10.28 -7.44 -10.17
C PRO A 190 11.78 -7.73 -10.20
N GLU A 191 12.41 -7.45 -11.33
CA GLU A 191 13.86 -7.30 -11.35
C GLU A 191 14.22 -6.04 -10.57
N MET A 192 15.11 -6.17 -9.57
CA MET A 192 15.46 -5.09 -8.66
C MET A 192 16.92 -4.68 -8.88
N MET A 193 17.15 -3.41 -9.22
CA MET A 193 18.50 -2.84 -9.21
C MET A 193 18.79 -2.32 -7.80
N VAL A 194 19.38 -3.16 -6.96
CA VAL A 194 19.61 -2.81 -5.55
C VAL A 194 21.01 -2.22 -5.38
N SER A 195 21.11 -0.89 -5.33
CA SER A 195 22.37 -0.18 -5.09
C SER A 195 22.77 -0.06 -3.61
N GLY A 196 22.16 -0.84 -2.71
CA GLY A 196 22.43 -0.80 -1.26
C GLY A 196 21.84 -1.99 -0.49
N ARG A 197 21.84 -1.92 0.85
CA ARG A 197 21.26 -2.98 1.71
C ARG A 197 19.78 -2.77 2.04
N THR A 198 19.16 -1.73 1.50
CA THR A 198 17.80 -1.30 1.87
C THR A 198 16.91 -1.31 0.64
N LEU A 199 15.71 -1.87 0.78
CA LEU A 199 14.62 -1.73 -0.16
C LEU A 199 13.61 -0.71 0.37
N LEU A 200 13.17 0.17 -0.52
CA LEU A 200 12.20 1.22 -0.24
C LEU A 200 10.96 0.95 -1.07
N GLU A 201 9.78 1.04 -0.47
CA GLU A 201 8.53 0.82 -1.18
C GLU A 201 7.41 1.74 -0.67
N ASN A 202 6.37 1.93 -1.47
CA ASN A 202 5.22 2.75 -1.13
C ASN A 202 3.92 2.01 -1.39
N TYR A 203 2.99 2.11 -0.46
CA TYR A 203 1.57 1.89 -0.77
C TYR A 203 0.82 3.20 -0.86
N THR A 204 -0.10 3.25 -1.81
CA THR A 204 -1.06 4.34 -1.97
C THR A 204 -2.46 3.76 -1.90
N PHE A 205 -3.23 4.11 -0.89
CA PHE A 205 -4.63 3.73 -0.77
C PHE A 205 -5.52 4.92 -1.13
N SER A 206 -6.55 4.69 -1.94
CA SER A 206 -7.50 5.72 -2.33
C SER A 206 -8.73 5.72 -1.43
N LEU A 207 -9.19 6.92 -1.09
CA LEU A 207 -10.38 7.22 -0.30
C LEU A 207 -11.25 8.19 -1.08
N TYR A 208 -12.56 7.99 -1.02
CA TYR A 208 -13.49 8.97 -1.54
C TYR A 208 -13.49 10.23 -0.69
N GLY A 209 -13.56 11.39 -1.35
CA GLY A 209 -13.92 12.65 -0.73
C GLY A 209 -15.39 12.66 -0.28
N GLN A 210 -15.96 13.84 -0.15
CA GLN A 210 -17.39 14.05 0.10
C GLN A 210 -18.21 13.46 -1.05
N LEU A 211 -19.17 12.59 -0.71
CA LEU A 211 -20.04 11.93 -1.68
C LEU A 211 -21.22 12.83 -2.09
N GLY A 212 -21.87 12.50 -3.20
CA GLY A 212 -23.11 13.16 -3.62
C GLY A 212 -24.19 13.04 -2.54
N GLY A 213 -24.74 14.16 -2.08
CA GLY A 213 -25.75 14.21 -1.00
C GLY A 213 -25.18 14.15 0.42
N GLU A 214 -23.89 13.86 0.61
CA GLU A 214 -23.25 13.91 1.93
C GLU A 214 -23.00 15.37 2.34
N THR A 215 -23.30 15.78 3.58
CA THR A 215 -22.91 17.10 4.06
C THR A 215 -21.43 17.15 4.44
N LEU A 216 -20.81 18.34 4.46
CA LEU A 216 -19.42 18.47 4.91
C LEU A 216 -19.22 17.94 6.35
N ARG A 217 -20.24 18.07 7.20
CA ARG A 217 -20.22 17.53 8.57
C ARG A 217 -20.19 16.00 8.57
N ASP A 218 -20.99 15.37 7.72
CA ASP A 218 -21.04 13.91 7.58
C ASP A 218 -19.74 13.35 7.03
N PHE A 219 -19.19 13.96 5.98
CA PHE A 219 -17.87 13.63 5.45
C PHE A 219 -16.81 13.70 6.55
N ARG A 220 -16.79 14.80 7.31
CA ARG A 220 -15.84 14.98 8.42
C ARG A 220 -16.05 13.95 9.52
N ARG A 221 -17.26 13.46 9.74
CA ARG A 221 -17.58 12.42 10.74
C ARG A 221 -17.15 11.03 10.26
N ARG A 222 -17.34 10.72 8.97
CA ARG A 222 -16.98 9.43 8.33
C ARG A 222 -15.48 9.24 8.16
N LEU A 223 -14.75 10.28 7.72
CA LEU A 223 -13.34 10.17 7.34
C LEU A 223 -12.42 9.46 8.37
N PRO A 224 -12.52 9.71 9.69
CA PRO A 224 -11.75 8.95 10.67
C PRO A 224 -11.93 7.43 10.62
N ASP A 225 -13.15 6.97 10.35
CA ASP A 225 -13.48 5.54 10.31
C ASP A 225 -12.99 4.91 9.01
N ASP A 226 -13.04 5.64 7.89
CA ASP A 226 -12.47 5.19 6.62
C ASP A 226 -10.96 5.03 6.69
N ILE A 227 -10.26 6.03 7.28
CA ILE A 227 -8.81 5.94 7.52
C ILE A 227 -8.50 4.77 8.47
N ALA A 228 -9.30 4.58 9.52
CA ALA A 228 -9.11 3.47 10.45
C ALA A 228 -9.29 2.11 9.77
N ARG A 229 -10.33 1.96 8.93
CA ARG A 229 -10.57 0.76 8.14
C ARG A 229 -9.39 0.44 7.24
N LEU A 230 -8.92 1.40 6.44
CA LEU A 230 -7.75 1.17 5.56
C LEU A 230 -6.49 0.79 6.33
N LEU A 231 -6.23 1.41 7.49
CA LEU A 231 -5.10 1.06 8.33
C LEU A 231 -5.22 -0.34 8.94
N VAL A 232 -6.44 -0.77 9.29
CA VAL A 232 -6.71 -2.14 9.75
C VAL A 232 -6.52 -3.13 8.62
N GLU A 233 -7.01 -2.84 7.42
CA GLU A 233 -6.80 -3.70 6.25
C GLU A 233 -5.32 -3.74 5.87
N LEU A 234 -4.61 -2.61 5.88
CA LEU A 234 -3.16 -2.58 5.67
C LEU A 234 -2.40 -3.46 6.67
N ILE A 235 -2.71 -3.36 7.96
CA ILE A 235 -1.94 -4.06 9.00
C ILE A 235 -2.37 -5.53 9.11
N GLY A 236 -3.67 -5.78 9.02
CA GLY A 236 -4.30 -7.07 9.28
C GLY A 236 -4.54 -7.91 8.03
N ALA A 237 -4.32 -7.37 6.83
CA ALA A 237 -4.43 -8.14 5.60
C ALA A 237 -3.56 -9.38 5.71
N GLN A 238 -4.21 -10.53 5.58
CA GLN A 238 -3.51 -11.70 5.15
C GLN A 238 -3.54 -11.65 3.62
N PRO A 239 -2.40 -11.89 2.94
CA PRO A 239 -2.48 -12.15 1.52
C PRO A 239 -3.50 -13.27 1.34
N PRO A 240 -4.38 -13.20 0.32
CA PRO A 240 -5.29 -14.29 0.05
C PRO A 240 -4.47 -15.58 0.04
N PRO A 241 -4.96 -16.67 0.68
CA PRO A 241 -4.24 -17.92 0.66
C PRO A 241 -3.92 -18.23 -0.80
N PRO A 242 -2.69 -18.66 -1.12
CA PRO A 242 -2.34 -18.99 -2.49
C PRO A 242 -3.38 -19.99 -2.97
N LEU A 243 -4.26 -19.54 -3.87
CA LEU A 243 -5.18 -20.45 -4.53
C LEU A 243 -4.27 -21.48 -5.18
N ILE A 244 -4.45 -22.75 -4.81
CA ILE A 244 -3.74 -23.87 -5.42
C ILE A 244 -3.84 -23.62 -6.92
N ALA A 245 -2.72 -23.30 -7.57
CA ALA A 245 -2.71 -22.94 -8.97
C ALA A 245 -3.50 -24.02 -9.70
N GLN A 246 -4.63 -23.65 -10.31
CA GLN A 246 -5.34 -24.61 -11.13
C GLN A 246 -4.31 -25.12 -12.14
N PRO A 247 -4.12 -26.45 -12.26
CA PRO A 247 -3.14 -27.00 -13.18
C PRO A 247 -3.38 -26.34 -14.53
N ALA A 248 -2.31 -25.77 -15.11
CA ALA A 248 -2.40 -25.07 -16.38
C ALA A 248 -3.27 -25.89 -17.33
N PRO A 249 -4.27 -25.31 -17.99
CA PRO A 249 -5.12 -26.05 -18.91
C PRO A 249 -4.18 -26.76 -19.86
N SER A 250 -4.15 -28.10 -19.77
CA SER A 250 -3.28 -28.91 -20.61
C SER A 250 -3.61 -28.49 -22.02
N THR A 251 -2.69 -27.78 -22.67
CA THR A 251 -2.82 -27.38 -24.06
C THR A 251 -2.97 -28.68 -24.80
N ARG A 252 -4.22 -29.07 -25.07
CA ARG A 252 -4.53 -30.21 -25.90
C ARG A 252 -4.06 -29.75 -27.25
N THR A 253 -2.83 -30.11 -27.59
CA THR A 253 -2.27 -29.94 -28.92
C THR A 253 -3.20 -30.73 -29.81
N GLY A 254 -4.22 -30.06 -30.33
CA GLY A 254 -5.04 -30.57 -31.41
C GLY A 254 -4.10 -30.68 -32.57
N GLU A 255 -3.53 -31.87 -32.73
CA GLU A 255 -2.86 -32.29 -33.94
C GLU A 255 -3.91 -32.21 -35.05
N VAL A 256 -3.96 -31.07 -35.73
CA VAL A 256 -4.76 -30.89 -36.94
C VAL A 256 -4.10 -31.77 -38.00
N SER A 257 -4.54 -33.02 -38.06
CA SER A 257 -4.20 -33.94 -39.14
C SER A 257 -4.79 -33.37 -40.43
N ILE A 258 -3.97 -32.64 -41.18
CA ILE A 258 -4.25 -32.29 -42.56
C ILE A 258 -4.10 -33.60 -43.35
N LYS A 259 -5.22 -34.23 -43.69
CA LYS A 259 -5.23 -35.33 -44.66
C LYS A 259 -4.98 -34.75 -46.06
N PRO A 260 -4.14 -35.41 -46.89
CA PRO A 260 -3.90 -35.02 -48.28
C PRO A 260 -5.13 -35.22 -49.16
#